data_AF-A0A966IMC0-F1
#
_entry.id   AF-A0A966IMC0-F1
#
_cell.length_a   1.000
_cell.length_b   1.000
_cell.length_c   1.000
_cell.angle_alpha   90.00
_cell.angle_beta   90.00
_cell.angle_gamma   90.00
#
_symmetry.space_group_name_H-M   'P 1'
#
loop_
_entity.id
_entity.type
_entity.pdbx_description
1 polymer ?
#
loop_
_entity_poly.entity_id
_entity_poly.type
_entity_poly.pdbx_seq_one_letter_code
_entity_poly.pdbx_strand_id
1 'polypeptide(L)'
;MSDLKNIFDIAGRGMSAQMLRLNTVASNLANARSVASSEAEAYRAIKPVFSTLYADDLQKSGVASVDVVDIVAVDRQPDKVYQPGHPKADAQGYIYTAAVDTEEEMVEML
;
A
#
# COMPACT_ATOMS: atom_id res chain seq x y z
N MET A 1 -20.24 -7.65 10.80
CA MET A 1 -20.09 -6.22 10.45
C MET A 1 -20.55 -5.44 11.68
N SER A 2 -19.64 -4.75 12.37
CA SER A 2 -19.96 -4.07 13.63
C SER A 2 -20.69 -2.77 13.35
N ASP A 3 -21.94 -2.65 13.76
CA ASP A 3 -22.71 -1.39 13.69
C ASP A 3 -21.95 -0.27 14.42
N LEU A 4 -21.91 0.93 13.83
CA LEU A 4 -21.37 2.15 14.44
C LEU A 4 -22.33 2.64 15.53
N LYS A 5 -22.03 2.34 16.81
CA LYS A 5 -22.93 2.67 17.94
C LYS A 5 -22.42 3.84 18.77
N ASN A 6 -21.12 4.11 18.79
CA ASN A 6 -20.52 5.16 19.61
C ASN A 6 -19.17 5.68 19.05
N ILE A 7 -18.62 6.70 19.73
CA ILE A 7 -17.36 7.35 19.33
C ILE A 7 -16.12 6.43 19.40
N PHE A 8 -16.13 5.41 20.26
CA PHE A 8 -15.04 4.45 20.35
C PHE A 8 -15.01 3.52 19.14
N ASP A 9 -16.16 3.22 18.52
CA ASP A 9 -16.21 2.45 17.27
C ASP A 9 -15.56 3.23 16.11
N ILE A 10 -15.79 4.55 16.06
CA ILE A 10 -15.16 5.44 15.08
C ILE A 10 -13.65 5.50 15.30
N ALA A 11 -13.21 5.70 16.55
CA ALA A 11 -11.80 5.71 16.89
C ALA A 11 -11.13 4.35 16.59
N GLY A 12 -11.79 3.24 16.90
CA GLY A 12 -11.31 1.89 16.60
C GLY A 12 -11.13 1.63 15.11
N ARG A 13 -12.09 2.06 14.28
CA ARG A 13 -11.99 1.98 12.82
C ARG A 13 -10.89 2.90 12.27
N GLY A 14 -10.79 4.13 12.76
CA GLY A 14 -9.72 5.05 12.40
C GLY A 14 -8.33 4.50 12.74
N MET A 15 -8.15 3.94 13.93
CA MET A 15 -6.89 3.28 14.32
C MET A 15 -6.61 2.05 13.46
N SER A 16 -7.63 1.24 13.13
CA SER A 16 -7.45 0.05 12.27
C SER A 16 -7.05 0.43 10.85
N ALA A 17 -7.69 1.47 10.29
CA ALA A 17 -7.33 2.04 9.00
C ALA A 17 -5.90 2.57 8.99
N GLN A 18 -5.49 3.29 10.05
CA GLN A 18 -4.13 3.80 10.18
C GLN A 18 -3.09 2.69 10.38
N MET A 19 -3.41 1.65 11.15
CA MET A 19 -2.55 0.47 11.26
C MET A 19 -2.35 -0.21 9.90
N LEU A 20 -3.40 -0.27 9.07
CA LEU A 20 -3.25 -0.80 7.72
C LEU A 20 -2.34 0.07 6.86
N ARG A 21 -2.49 1.40 6.88
CA ARG A 21 -1.58 2.34 6.19
C ARG A 21 -0.13 2.10 6.59
N LEU A 22 0.14 2.00 7.90
CA LEU A 22 1.49 1.74 8.42
C LEU A 22 2.01 0.36 7.98
N ASN A 23 1.17 -0.67 7.97
CA ASN A 23 1.56 -2.01 7.51
C ASN A 23 1.89 -2.03 6.01
N THR A 24 1.14 -1.32 5.18
CA THR A 24 1.42 -1.22 3.74
C THR A 24 2.73 -0.49 3.49
N VAL A 25 2.97 0.63 4.20
CA VAL A 25 4.24 1.36 4.12
C VAL A 25 5.42 0.50 4.58
N ALA A 26 5.27 -0.20 5.71
CA ALA A 26 6.30 -1.11 6.21
C ALA A 26 6.61 -2.25 5.21
N SER A 27 5.57 -2.82 4.58
CA SER A 27 5.74 -3.83 3.53
C SER A 27 6.46 -3.26 2.31
N ASN A 28 6.11 -2.04 1.88
CA ASN A 28 6.77 -1.39 0.75
C ASN A 28 8.25 -1.15 1.05
N LEU A 29 8.57 -0.60 2.22
CA LEU A 29 9.95 -0.35 2.63
C LEU A 29 10.77 -1.64 2.75
N ALA A 30 10.18 -2.71 3.29
CA ALA A 30 10.82 -4.02 3.39
C ALA A 30 11.16 -4.61 2.01
N ASN A 31 10.34 -4.35 1.00
CA ASN A 31 10.52 -4.84 -0.36
C ASN A 31 11.22 -3.84 -1.31
N ALA A 32 11.54 -2.63 -0.85
CA ALA A 32 12.08 -1.54 -1.69
C ALA A 32 13.42 -1.88 -2.37
N ARG A 33 14.21 -2.79 -1.78
CA ARG A 33 15.48 -3.27 -2.35
C ARG A 33 15.37 -4.65 -3.01
N SER A 34 14.15 -5.14 -3.21
CA SER A 34 13.94 -6.41 -3.91
C SER A 34 14.23 -6.23 -5.41
N VAL A 35 14.69 -7.31 -6.01
CA VAL A 35 15.02 -7.39 -7.43
C VAL A 35 14.37 -8.63 -8.04
N ALA A 36 13.99 -8.52 -9.31
CA ALA A 36 13.31 -9.55 -10.08
C ALA A 36 13.95 -9.72 -11.46
N SER A 37 13.69 -10.88 -12.07
CA SER A 37 14.23 -11.26 -13.38
C SER A 37 13.37 -10.74 -14.54
N SER A 38 12.18 -10.22 -14.26
CA SER A 38 11.29 -9.61 -15.25
C SER A 38 10.51 -8.44 -14.65
N GLU A 39 10.02 -7.55 -15.51
CA GLU A 39 9.20 -6.41 -15.09
C GLU A 39 7.90 -6.84 -14.40
N ALA A 40 7.30 -7.93 -14.85
CA ALA A 40 6.05 -8.45 -14.29
C ALA A 40 6.23 -9.03 -12.87
N GLU A 41 7.43 -9.52 -12.55
CA GLU A 41 7.76 -10.07 -11.24
C GLU A 41 8.30 -9.02 -10.25
N ALA A 42 8.64 -7.83 -10.74
CA ALA A 42 9.17 -6.78 -9.88
C ALA A 42 8.09 -6.26 -8.93
N TYR A 43 8.46 -6.12 -7.66
CA TYR A 43 7.54 -5.64 -6.63
C TYR A 43 7.08 -4.21 -6.94
N ARG A 44 5.79 -3.95 -6.79
CA ARG A 44 5.19 -2.62 -6.90
C ARG A 44 4.65 -2.21 -5.55
N ALA A 45 4.85 -0.94 -5.17
CA ALA A 45 4.32 -0.43 -3.92
C ALA A 45 2.79 -0.61 -3.87
N ILE A 46 2.26 -1.01 -2.72
CA ILE A 46 0.83 -1.16 -2.49
C ILE A 46 0.31 -0.04 -1.59
N LYS A 47 -0.87 0.49 -1.90
CA LYS A 47 -1.52 1.55 -1.10
C LYS A 47 -2.97 1.18 -0.78
N PRO A 48 -3.42 1.38 0.48
CA PRO A 48 -4.80 1.16 0.86
C PRO A 48 -5.69 2.28 0.30
N VAL A 49 -6.87 1.90 -0.18
CA VAL A 49 -7.91 2.83 -0.64
C VAL A 49 -8.91 3.01 0.49
N PHE A 50 -8.92 4.21 1.06
CA PHE A 50 -9.88 4.58 2.09
C PHE A 50 -11.17 5.07 1.45
N SER A 51 -12.29 4.58 1.98
CA SER A 51 -13.61 5.10 1.65
C SER A 51 -14.27 5.60 2.92
N THR A 52 -15.14 6.57 2.74
CA THR A 52 -15.92 7.13 3.83
C THR A 52 -17.29 6.48 3.84
N LEU A 53 -17.64 5.86 4.96
CA LEU A 53 -18.99 5.37 5.19
C LEU A 53 -19.89 6.58 5.53
N TYR A 54 -20.34 7.28 4.49
CA TYR A 54 -21.34 8.36 4.58
C TYR A 54 -22.75 7.92 4.17
N ALA A 55 -22.88 6.87 3.36
CA ALA A 55 -23.98 6.81 2.39
C ALA A 55 -25.36 6.48 2.98
N ASP A 56 -25.47 5.66 4.03
CA ASP A 56 -26.79 5.21 4.51
C ASP A 56 -27.19 5.74 5.89
N ASP A 57 -26.23 6.24 6.68
CA ASP A 57 -26.45 6.56 8.10
C ASP A 57 -26.35 8.05 8.46
N LEU A 58 -25.85 8.94 7.60
CA LEU A 58 -25.79 10.36 7.95
C LEU A 58 -27.19 10.96 8.17
N GLN A 59 -28.19 10.50 7.40
CA GLN A 59 -29.59 10.89 7.60
C GLN A 59 -30.26 10.23 8.83
N LYS A 60 -29.63 9.21 9.44
CA LYS A 60 -30.21 8.44 10.57
C LYS A 60 -29.48 8.66 11.91
N SER A 61 -28.16 8.80 11.90
CA SER A 61 -27.30 8.86 13.09
C SER A 61 -26.40 10.10 13.15
N GLY A 62 -26.17 10.80 12.02
CA GLY A 62 -25.27 11.95 11.96
C GLY A 62 -23.78 11.60 12.14
N VAL A 63 -23.41 10.32 12.02
CA VAL A 63 -22.06 9.81 12.25
C VAL A 63 -21.37 9.45 10.93
N ALA A 64 -20.10 9.81 10.79
CA ALA A 64 -19.22 9.40 9.69
C ALA A 64 -18.07 8.53 10.21
N SER A 65 -17.65 7.55 9.42
CA SER A 65 -16.49 6.69 9.73
C SER A 65 -15.69 6.35 8.47
N VAL A 66 -14.49 5.82 8.66
CA VAL A 66 -13.60 5.35 7.59
C VAL A 66 -13.70 3.84 7.44
N ASP A 67 -13.58 3.37 6.21
CA ASP A 67 -13.39 1.97 5.87
C ASP A 67 -12.25 1.84 4.85
N VAL A 68 -11.70 0.64 4.75
CA VAL A 68 -10.73 0.30 3.69
C VAL A 68 -11.44 -0.58 2.69
N VAL A 69 -11.58 -0.08 1.46
CA VAL A 69 -12.31 -0.79 0.41
C VAL A 69 -11.41 -1.67 -0.44
N ASP A 70 -10.12 -1.33 -0.53
CA ASP A 70 -9.17 -2.09 -1.34
C ASP A 70 -7.71 -1.81 -0.95
N ILE A 71 -6.78 -2.62 -1.45
CA ILE A 71 -5.34 -2.39 -1.45
C ILE A 71 -4.83 -2.56 -2.87
N VAL A 72 -4.40 -1.46 -3.48
CA VAL A 72 -4.02 -1.44 -4.91
C VAL A 72 -2.53 -1.26 -5.08
N ALA A 73 -1.97 -1.89 -6.11
CA ALA A 73 -0.60 -1.61 -6.53
C ALA A 73 -0.54 -0.28 -7.28
N VAL A 74 0.53 0.49 -7.06
CA VAL A 74 0.75 1.74 -7.79
C VAL A 74 1.09 1.45 -9.26
N ASP A 75 0.58 2.29 -10.15
CA ASP A 75 0.94 2.25 -11.57
C ASP A 75 2.28 2.96 -11.79
N ARG A 76 3.34 2.32 -11.30
CA ARG A 76 4.73 2.76 -11.47
C ARG A 76 5.52 1.62 -12.11
N GLN A 77 6.26 1.94 -13.17
CA GLN A 77 7.11 0.97 -13.83
C GLN A 77 8.39 0.72 -13.01
N PRO A 78 8.80 -0.55 -12.83
CA PRO A 78 10.09 -0.94 -12.29
C PRO A 78 11.27 -0.41 -13.12
N ASP A 79 12.34 0.06 -12.47
CA ASP A 79 13.55 0.44 -13.19
C ASP A 79 14.33 -0.80 -13.65
N LYS A 80 14.88 -0.71 -14.86
CA LYS A 80 15.69 -1.76 -15.47
C LYS A 80 17.18 -1.42 -15.35
N VAL A 81 17.94 -2.25 -14.64
CA VAL A 81 19.36 -2.03 -14.36
C VAL A 81 20.20 -3.17 -14.95
N TYR A 82 21.29 -2.83 -15.63
CA TYR A 82 22.19 -3.84 -16.21
C TYR A 82 23.16 -4.39 -15.16
N GLN A 83 23.02 -5.67 -14.81
CA GLN A 83 23.86 -6.41 -13.87
C GLN A 83 24.04 -7.89 -14.31
N PRO A 84 24.88 -8.16 -15.33
CA PRO A 84 24.98 -9.48 -15.98
C PRO A 84 25.52 -10.62 -15.10
N GLY A 85 26.05 -10.33 -13.90
CA GLY A 85 26.49 -11.32 -12.93
C GLY A 85 25.51 -11.57 -11.78
N HIS A 86 24.35 -10.91 -11.78
CA HIS A 86 23.39 -11.03 -10.68
C HIS A 86 22.60 -12.34 -10.80
N PRO A 87 22.36 -13.11 -9.71
CA PRO A 87 21.63 -14.38 -9.77
C PRO A 87 20.19 -14.28 -10.32
N LYS A 88 19.61 -13.08 -10.24
CA LYS A 88 18.28 -12.75 -10.78
C LYS A 88 18.33 -11.94 -12.09
N ALA A 89 19.48 -11.90 -12.76
CA ALA A 89 19.56 -11.26 -14.06
C ALA A 89 18.79 -12.08 -15.11
N ASP A 90 18.11 -11.40 -16.03
CA ASP A 90 17.52 -12.00 -17.21
C ASP A 90 18.60 -12.52 -18.17
N ALA A 91 18.18 -13.17 -19.27
CA ALA A 91 19.08 -13.73 -20.27
C ALA A 91 19.98 -12.65 -20.94
N GLN A 92 19.59 -11.38 -20.84
CA GLN A 92 20.31 -10.23 -21.38
C GLN A 92 21.17 -9.53 -20.32
N GLY A 93 21.18 -10.02 -19.08
CA GLY A 93 21.97 -9.48 -17.99
C GLY A 93 21.33 -8.31 -17.24
N TYR A 94 20.02 -8.09 -17.36
CA TYR A 94 19.30 -7.03 -16.65
C TYR A 94 18.53 -7.56 -15.46
N ILE A 95 18.40 -6.71 -14.44
CA ILE A 95 17.52 -6.89 -13.30
C ILE A 95 16.45 -5.79 -13.30
N TYR A 96 15.32 -6.08 -12.67
CA TYR A 96 14.24 -5.12 -12.46
C TYR A 96 14.16 -4.83 -10.96
N THR A 97 14.28 -3.56 -10.57
CA THR A 97 14.20 -3.15 -9.16
C THR A 97 12.75 -2.89 -8.77
N ALA A 98 12.43 -3.03 -7.48
CA ALA A 98 11.10 -2.71 -6.98
C ALA A 98 10.71 -1.26 -7.34
N ALA A 99 9.47 -1.08 -7.79
CA ALA A 99 8.87 0.22 -8.08
C ALA A 99 8.38 0.91 -6.78
N VAL A 100 9.30 1.06 -5.82
CA VAL A 100 9.05 1.67 -4.50
C VAL A 100 9.97 2.87 -4.33
N ASP A 101 9.40 4.01 -3.97
CA ASP A 101 10.15 5.22 -3.62
C ASP A 101 10.26 5.29 -2.10
N THR A 102 11.48 5.12 -1.57
CA THR A 102 11.68 5.04 -0.12
C THR A 102 11.39 6.35 0.60
N GLU A 103 11.67 7.48 -0.04
CA GLU A 103 11.42 8.81 0.49
C GLU A 103 9.90 9.06 0.57
N GLU A 104 9.15 8.69 -0.46
CA GLU A 104 7.68 8.79 -0.47
C GLU A 104 7.05 7.93 0.64
N GLU A 105 7.51 6.68 0.79
CA GLU A 105 6.97 5.78 1.82
C GLU A 105 7.33 6.25 3.25
N MET A 106 8.50 6.85 3.45
CA MET A 106 8.85 7.47 4.74
C MET A 106 7.99 8.69 5.06
N VAL A 107 7.61 9.48 4.04
CA VAL A 107 6.65 10.59 4.20
C VAL A 107 5.25 10.05 4.49
N GLU A 108 4.84 8.97 3.84
CA GLU A 108 3.51 8.36 4.05
C GLU A 108 3.34 7.78 5.47
N MET A 109 4.43 7.44 6.14
CA MET A 109 4.44 6.99 7.54
C MET A 109 4.14 8.11 8.56
N LEU A 110 4.48 9.35 8.23
CA LEU A 110 4.30 10.54 9.09
C LEU A 110 2.84 11.03 9.08
#